data_AF-A0A955ZGX1-F1
#
_entry.id   AF-A0A955ZGX1-F1
#
_cell.length_a   1.000
_cell.length_b   1.000
_cell.length_c   1.000
_cell.angle_alpha   90.00
_cell.angle_beta   90.00
_cell.angle_gamma   90.00
#
_symmetry.space_group_name_H-M   'P 1'
#
loop_
_entity.id
_entity.type
_entity.pdbx_description
1 polymer ?
#
loop_
_entity_poly.entity_id
_entity_poly.type
_entity_poly.pdbx_seq_one_letter_code
_entity_poly.pdbx_strand_id
1 'polypeptide(L)'
;MRTDAVSSVMAGAQERLQQQAQVTEASRQFEALLLQRMMNALTRTTRISGTGSAGSSTYGSMVVEALSDAITRSGGLGLTDMMRESVLGQGEITRNSKELQKIDKESLKVSSTEPLSLPRQAPLGRPSAASPWRKR
;
A
#
# COMPACT_ATOMS: atom_id res chain seq x y z
N MET A 1 8.03 -30.35 -28.77
CA MET A 1 7.94 -30.06 -27.32
C MET A 1 7.92 -28.53 -27.13
N ARG A 2 6.74 -27.90 -27.10
CA ARG A 2 6.56 -26.44 -26.91
C ARG A 2 5.23 -26.07 -26.19
N THR A 3 4.47 -27.05 -25.70
CA THR A 3 3.09 -26.84 -25.19
C THR A 3 3.01 -26.40 -23.72
N ASP A 4 4.08 -26.57 -22.94
CA ASP A 4 4.04 -26.33 -21.50
C ASP A 4 4.10 -24.84 -21.11
N ALA A 5 4.74 -24.01 -21.94
CA ALA A 5 4.89 -22.57 -21.66
C ALA A 5 3.56 -21.80 -21.77
N VAL A 6 2.66 -22.21 -22.67
CA VAL A 6 1.38 -21.53 -22.89
C VAL A 6 0.39 -21.80 -21.75
N SER A 7 0.47 -23.01 -21.16
CA SER A 7 -0.40 -23.41 -20.05
C SER A 7 -0.07 -22.67 -18.74
N SER A 8 1.22 -22.41 -18.49
CA SER A 8 1.70 -21.63 -17.33
C SER A 8 1.23 -20.17 -17.35
N VAL A 9 1.27 -19.52 -18.52
CA VAL A 9 0.84 -18.11 -18.67
C VAL A 9 -0.66 -17.96 -18.46
N MET A 10 -1.47 -18.90 -18.95
CA MET A 10 -2.92 -18.92 -18.75
C MET A 10 -3.30 -19.10 -17.28
N ALA A 11 -2.63 -20.00 -16.55
CA ALA A 11 -2.86 -20.20 -15.12
C ALA A 11 -2.58 -18.93 -14.30
N GLY A 12 -1.48 -18.24 -14.59
CA GLY A 12 -1.11 -16.98 -13.92
C GLY A 12 -2.01 -15.78 -14.27
N ALA A 13 -2.69 -15.80 -15.43
CA ALA A 13 -3.69 -14.80 -15.78
C ALA A 13 -5.00 -15.00 -15.00
N GLN A 14 -5.40 -16.26 -14.83
CA GLN A 14 -6.64 -16.61 -14.13
C GLN A 14 -6.58 -16.27 -12.63
N GLU A 15 -5.42 -16.50 -12.00
CA GLU A 15 -5.19 -16.15 -10.59
C GLU A 15 -5.23 -14.63 -10.36
N ARG A 16 -4.71 -13.84 -11.30
CA ARG A 16 -4.78 -12.37 -11.24
C ARG A 16 -6.22 -11.85 -11.34
N LEU A 17 -7.03 -12.43 -12.23
CA LEU A 17 -8.45 -12.07 -12.35
C LEU A 17 -9.22 -12.38 -11.06
N GLN A 18 -8.95 -13.53 -10.44
CA GLN A 18 -9.57 -13.87 -9.15
C GLN A 18 -9.16 -12.91 -8.03
N GLN A 19 -7.88 -12.53 -7.96
CA GLN A 19 -7.40 -11.55 -6.99
C GLN A 19 -8.04 -10.16 -7.21
N GLN A 20 -8.14 -9.71 -8.47
CA GLN A 20 -8.82 -8.45 -8.81
C GLN A 20 -10.30 -8.46 -8.40
N ALA A 21 -10.99 -9.58 -8.64
CA ALA A 21 -12.39 -9.74 -8.24
C ALA A 21 -12.55 -9.67 -6.70
N GLN A 22 -11.67 -10.35 -5.95
CA GLN A 22 -11.70 -10.32 -4.48
C GLN A 22 -11.43 -8.93 -3.92
N VAL A 23 -10.44 -8.21 -4.47
CA VAL A 23 -10.12 -6.84 -4.04
C VAL A 23 -11.28 -5.89 -4.33
N THR A 24 -11.91 -6.03 -5.51
CA THR A 24 -13.07 -5.21 -5.88
C THR A 24 -14.23 -5.44 -4.92
N GLU A 25 -14.54 -6.70 -4.60
CA GLU A 25 -15.62 -7.05 -3.69
C GLU A 25 -15.37 -6.55 -2.27
N ALA A 26 -14.16 -6.75 -1.74
CA ALA A 26 -13.79 -6.24 -0.42
C ALA A 26 -13.87 -4.71 -0.34
N SER A 27 -13.46 -4.01 -1.41
CA SER A 27 -13.49 -2.55 -1.46
C SER A 27 -14.94 -2.02 -1.50
N ARG A 28 -15.84 -2.69 -2.23
CA ARG A 28 -17.28 -2.37 -2.22
C ARG A 28 -17.90 -2.53 -0.84
N GLN A 29 -17.55 -3.61 -0.14
CA GLN A 29 -18.05 -3.86 1.21
C GLN A 29 -17.56 -2.80 2.20
N PHE A 30 -16.29 -2.37 2.09
CA PHE A 30 -15.76 -1.28 2.89
C PHE A 30 -16.51 0.03 2.65
N GLU A 31 -16.74 0.39 1.38
CA GLU A 31 -17.48 1.60 1.01
C GLU A 31 -18.91 1.58 1.56
N ALA A 32 -19.61 0.45 1.48
CA ALA A 32 -20.95 0.30 2.05
C ALA A 32 -20.96 0.55 3.56
N LEU A 33 -19.99 -0.01 4.30
CA LEU A 33 -19.87 0.20 5.74
C LEU A 33 -19.54 1.66 6.08
N LEU A 34 -18.65 2.28 5.31
CA LEU A 34 -18.30 3.69 5.50
C LEU A 34 -19.53 4.59 5.30
N LEU A 35 -20.26 4.39 4.21
CA LEU A 35 -21.50 5.10 3.91
C LEU A 35 -22.52 4.93 5.03
N GLN A 36 -22.72 3.71 5.50
CA GLN A 36 -23.61 3.44 6.63
C GLN A 36 -23.17 4.19 7.89
N ARG A 37 -21.87 4.27 8.19
CA ARG A 37 -21.35 5.01 9.35
C ARG A 37 -21.55 6.52 9.19
N MET A 38 -21.31 7.07 8.00
CA MET A 38 -21.54 8.49 7.70
C MET A 38 -23.01 8.86 7.81
N MET A 39 -23.92 8.07 7.22
CA MET A 39 -25.36 8.31 7.29
C MET A 39 -25.87 8.24 8.74
N ASN A 40 -25.37 7.29 9.52
CA ASN A 40 -25.71 7.20 10.94
C ASN A 40 -25.21 8.41 11.74
N ALA A 41 -24.00 8.90 11.47
CA ALA A 41 -23.47 10.09 12.13
C ALA A 41 -24.31 11.33 11.78
N LEU A 42 -24.63 11.53 10.49
CA LEU A 42 -25.47 12.64 10.04
C LEU A 42 -26.86 12.61 10.69
N THR A 43 -27.52 11.46 10.66
CA THR A 43 -28.84 11.26 11.26
C THR A 43 -28.82 11.59 12.76
N ARG A 44 -27.77 11.17 13.48
CA ARG A 44 -27.58 11.48 14.90
C ARG A 44 -27.39 12.98 15.13
N THR A 45 -26.55 13.64 14.34
CA THR A 45 -26.31 15.09 14.45
C THR A 45 -27.57 15.91 14.19
N THR A 46 -28.34 15.58 13.16
CA THR A 46 -29.62 16.26 12.87
C THR A 46 -30.66 16.06 13.97
N ARG A 47 -30.65 14.89 14.65
CA ARG A 47 -31.54 14.65 15.80
C ARG A 47 -31.11 15.43 17.05
N ILE A 48 -29.81 15.56 17.31
CA ILE A 48 -29.27 16.26 18.48
C ILE A 48 -29.43 17.79 18.34
N SER A 49 -29.23 18.33 17.13
CA SER A 49 -29.44 19.77 16.87
C SER A 49 -30.92 20.19 16.87
N GLY A 50 -31.83 19.22 16.91
CA GLY A 50 -33.26 19.39 16.69
C GLY A 50 -34.14 19.21 17.92
N THR A 51 -33.60 19.42 19.14
CA THR A 51 -34.35 19.31 20.40
C THR A 51 -35.56 20.27 20.43
N GLY A 52 -36.70 19.85 19.89
CA GLY A 52 -38.02 20.43 20.17
C GLY A 52 -38.94 20.79 18.99
N SER A 53 -38.50 20.80 17.72
CA SER A 53 -39.36 21.24 16.60
C SER A 53 -39.51 20.16 15.52
N ALA A 54 -40.76 19.84 15.17
CA ALA A 54 -41.14 18.91 14.09
C ALA A 54 -40.53 19.27 12.70
N GLY A 55 -40.08 20.51 12.53
CA GLY A 55 -39.35 20.95 11.34
C GLY A 55 -37.95 20.34 11.21
N SER A 56 -37.27 20.05 12.31
CA SER A 56 -35.88 19.55 12.29
C SER A 56 -35.79 18.10 11.80
N SER A 57 -36.74 17.24 12.15
CA SER A 57 -36.77 15.86 11.67
C SER A 57 -37.10 15.78 10.19
N THR A 58 -38.01 16.64 9.72
CA THR A 58 -38.42 16.70 8.31
C THR A 58 -37.25 17.19 7.44
N TYR A 59 -36.55 18.24 7.86
CA TYR A 59 -35.35 18.72 7.18
C TYR A 59 -34.23 17.68 7.19
N GLY A 60 -34.01 17.00 8.33
CA GLY A 60 -33.03 15.93 8.42
C GLY A 60 -33.30 14.78 7.44
N SER A 61 -34.55 14.35 7.30
CA SER A 61 -34.94 13.32 6.33
C SER A 61 -34.69 13.76 4.89
N MET A 62 -35.03 15.01 4.52
CA MET A 62 -34.78 15.53 3.17
C MET A 62 -33.28 15.58 2.83
N VAL A 63 -32.42 15.96 3.79
CA VAL A 63 -30.97 15.98 3.59
C VAL A 63 -30.42 14.56 3.40
N VAL A 64 -30.86 13.60 4.23
CA VAL A 64 -30.43 12.20 4.11
C VAL A 64 -30.90 11.61 2.78
N GLU A 65 -32.12 11.92 2.35
CA GLU A 65 -32.67 11.45 1.08
C GLU A 65 -31.92 12.03 -0.12
N ALA A 66 -31.71 13.35 -0.17
CA ALA A 66 -30.95 13.99 -1.24
C ALA A 66 -29.50 13.47 -1.33
N LEU A 67 -28.87 13.21 -0.19
CA LEU A 67 -27.52 12.65 -0.14
C LEU A 67 -27.49 11.19 -0.58
N SER A 68 -28.47 10.38 -0.17
CA SER A 68 -28.61 8.99 -0.62
C SER A 68 -28.85 8.91 -2.12
N ASP A 69 -29.66 9.82 -2.66
CA ASP A 69 -29.94 9.92 -4.10
C ASP A 69 -28.68 10.32 -4.88
N ALA A 70 -27.91 11.29 -4.38
CA ALA A 70 -26.65 11.70 -4.98
C ALA A 70 -25.63 10.55 -5.02
N ILE A 71 -25.47 9.82 -3.91
CA ILE A 71 -24.55 8.68 -3.80
C ILE A 71 -24.98 7.52 -4.70
N THR A 72 -26.27 7.22 -4.76
CA THR A 72 -26.80 6.14 -5.60
C THR A 72 -26.63 6.46 -7.08
N ARG A 73 -26.91 7.71 -7.49
CA ARG A 73 -26.72 8.17 -8.88
C ARG A 73 -25.25 8.19 -9.30
N SER A 74 -24.33 8.52 -8.40
CA SER A 74 -22.90 8.47 -8.68
C SER A 74 -22.32 7.06 -8.64
N GLY A 75 -23.11 6.05 -8.24
CA GLY A 75 -22.65 4.67 -8.11
C GLY A 75 -21.73 4.44 -6.91
N GLY A 76 -21.78 5.32 -5.91
CA GLY A 76 -20.88 5.32 -4.74
C GLY A 76 -20.06 6.61 -4.62
N LEU A 77 -19.09 6.60 -3.72
CA LEU A 77 -18.09 7.65 -3.50
C LEU A 77 -16.84 7.45 -4.37
N GLY A 78 -16.73 6.32 -5.08
CA GLY A 78 -15.56 5.97 -5.90
C GLY A 78 -14.38 5.45 -5.07
N LEU A 79 -14.58 5.16 -3.78
CA LEU A 79 -13.54 4.60 -2.92
C LEU A 79 -13.16 3.18 -3.34
N THR A 80 -14.12 2.44 -3.89
CA THR A 80 -13.88 1.11 -4.47
C THR A 80 -12.76 1.15 -5.52
N ASP A 81 -12.80 2.10 -6.44
CA ASP A 81 -11.80 2.21 -7.51
C ASP A 81 -10.45 2.69 -6.98
N MET A 82 -10.43 3.62 -6.02
CA MET A 82 -9.19 4.07 -5.38
C MET A 82 -8.50 2.95 -4.59
N MET A 83 -9.28 2.12 -3.88
CA MET A 83 -8.74 0.95 -3.18
C MET A 83 -8.25 -0.12 -4.15
N ARG A 84 -9.01 -0.38 -5.21
CA ARG A 84 -8.60 -1.30 -6.28
C ARG A 84 -7.26 -0.88 -6.89
N GLU A 85 -7.11 0.39 -7.23
CA GLU A 85 -5.87 0.93 -7.80
C GLU A 85 -4.70 0.87 -6.81
N SER A 86 -4.90 1.25 -5.55
CA SER A 86 -3.82 1.21 -4.55
C SER A 86 -3.36 -0.21 -4.22
N VAL A 87 -4.30 -1.16 -4.05
CA VAL A 87 -3.97 -2.55 -3.69
C VAL A 87 -3.34 -3.30 -4.87
N LEU A 88 -3.87 -3.12 -6.08
CA LEU A 88 -3.32 -3.78 -7.26
C LEU A 88 -2.01 -3.11 -7.73
N GLY A 89 -1.93 -1.79 -7.69
CA GLY A 89 -0.73 -1.03 -8.04
C GLY A 89 0.45 -1.27 -7.10
N GLN A 90 0.21 -1.48 -5.80
CA GLN A 90 1.27 -1.86 -4.84
C GLN A 90 1.65 -3.34 -4.92
N GLY A 91 0.76 -4.21 -5.40
CA GLY A 91 1.02 -5.63 -5.59
C GLY A 91 2.15 -5.92 -6.58
N GLU A 92 2.31 -5.09 -7.61
CA GLU A 92 3.37 -5.27 -8.63
C GLU A 92 4.77 -4.89 -8.12
N ILE A 93 4.87 -3.82 -7.32
CA ILE A 93 6.14 -3.32 -6.76
C ILE A 93 6.76 -4.35 -5.78
N THR A 94 5.90 -5.07 -5.04
CA THR A 94 6.33 -6.03 -4.02
C THR A 94 6.68 -7.42 -4.57
N ARG A 95 6.18 -7.77 -5.77
CA ARG A 95 6.50 -9.04 -6.44
C ARG A 95 7.90 -9.00 -7.06
N ASN A 96 8.23 -7.88 -7.70
CA ASN A 96 9.52 -7.67 -8.36
C ASN A 96 10.70 -7.66 -7.35
N SER A 97 10.46 -7.18 -6.14
CA SER A 97 11.46 -7.13 -5.07
C SER A 97 11.83 -8.50 -4.49
N LYS A 98 10.94 -9.51 -4.56
CA LYS A 98 11.28 -10.89 -4.17
C LYS A 98 12.12 -11.62 -5.22
N GLU A 99 11.99 -11.23 -6.49
CA GLU A 99 12.77 -11.80 -7.59
C GLU A 99 14.21 -11.26 -7.58
N LEU A 100 14.37 -9.96 -7.32
CA LEU A 100 15.67 -9.31 -7.16
C LEU A 100 16.50 -9.85 -5.98
N GLN A 101 15.86 -10.20 -4.86
CA GLN A 101 16.56 -10.80 -3.71
C GLN A 101 17.05 -12.24 -3.94
N LYS A 102 16.58 -12.91 -5.00
CA LYS A 102 17.00 -14.28 -5.32
C LYS A 102 18.32 -14.29 -6.10
N ILE A 103 18.59 -13.24 -6.88
CA ILE A 103 19.78 -13.11 -7.72
C ILE A 103 21.02 -12.85 -6.83
N ASP A 104 20.89 -12.01 -5.81
CA ASP A 104 22.00 -11.67 -4.89
C ASP A 104 22.49 -12.86 -4.03
N LYS A 105 21.66 -13.87 -3.81
CA LYS A 105 22.03 -15.04 -2.97
C LYS A 105 22.83 -16.11 -3.72
N GLU A 106 22.75 -16.17 -5.05
CA GLU A 106 23.60 -17.09 -5.83
C GLU A 106 25.00 -16.52 -6.08
N SER A 107 25.15 -15.20 -6.12
CA SER A 107 26.45 -14.56 -6.37
C SER A 107 27.42 -14.63 -5.19
N LEU A 108 26.94 -14.91 -3.97
CA LEU A 108 27.79 -14.95 -2.76
C LEU A 108 28.48 -16.29 -2.49
N LYS A 109 28.27 -17.34 -3.30
CA LYS A 109 28.82 -18.68 -3.04
C LYS A 109 30.14 -19.04 -3.73
N VAL A 110 30.72 -18.15 -4.55
CA VAL A 110 31.85 -18.52 -5.45
C VAL A 110 33.21 -17.89 -5.09
N SER A 111 33.35 -17.10 -4.03
CA SER A 111 34.64 -16.46 -3.71
C SER A 111 35.01 -16.60 -2.24
N SER A 112 35.30 -17.82 -1.81
CA SER A 112 35.95 -18.05 -0.51
C SER A 112 37.01 -19.15 -0.63
N THR A 113 38.02 -18.92 -1.46
CA THR A 113 39.28 -19.68 -1.42
C THR A 113 40.44 -18.72 -1.64
N GLU A 114 41.36 -18.76 -0.67
CA GLU A 114 42.71 -18.17 -0.60
C GLU A 114 42.86 -16.84 0.15
N PRO A 115 43.20 -16.89 1.46
CA PRO A 115 43.89 -15.80 2.13
C PRO A 115 45.36 -15.77 1.69
N LEU A 116 45.68 -14.88 0.74
CA LEU A 116 47.04 -14.58 0.32
C LEU A 116 47.82 -13.96 1.50
N SER A 117 48.72 -14.76 2.08
CA SER A 117 49.64 -14.37 3.14
C SER A 117 50.59 -13.27 2.67
N LEU A 118 50.47 -12.06 3.24
CA LEU A 118 51.40 -10.95 3.03
C LEU A 118 52.53 -10.98 4.07
N PRO A 119 53.78 -10.69 3.67
CA PRO A 119 54.93 -10.69 4.55
C PRO A 119 54.94 -9.48 5.49
N ARG A 120 55.29 -9.79 6.74
CA ARG A 120 55.56 -8.93 7.88
C ARG A 120 56.56 -7.82 7.50
N GLN A 121 56.15 -6.56 7.53
CA GLN A 121 57.07 -5.41 7.55
C GLN A 121 56.96 -4.65 8.88
N ALA A 122 58.14 -4.38 9.43
CA ALA A 122 58.42 -3.85 10.75
C ALA A 122 58.31 -2.30 10.80
N PRO A 123 58.33 -1.69 12.01
CA PRO A 123 57.87 -0.33 12.24
C PRO A 123 58.97 0.70 12.00
N LEU A 124 58.63 1.82 11.36
CA LEU A 124 59.53 2.97 11.25
C LEU A 124 58.80 4.26 11.65
N GLY A 125 59.24 4.79 12.79
CA GLY A 125 59.44 6.22 13.00
C GLY A 125 58.21 7.09 13.28
N ARG A 126 57.98 7.40 14.56
CA ARG A 126 57.45 8.72 14.97
C ARG A 126 58.63 9.70 15.07
N PRO A 127 58.47 10.94 14.58
CA PRO A 127 58.47 12.09 15.49
C PRO A 127 57.37 13.10 15.11
N SER A 128 56.54 13.59 16.05
CA SER A 128 56.80 14.71 16.97
C SER A 128 56.87 16.09 16.30
N ALA A 129 55.77 16.86 16.39
CA ALA A 129 55.67 18.34 16.48
C ALA A 129 54.16 18.72 16.43
N ALA A 130 53.56 19.34 17.46
CA ALA A 130 53.46 20.80 17.65
C ALA A 130 52.77 21.49 16.43
N SER A 131 51.69 22.29 16.51
CA SER A 131 51.19 23.16 17.57
C SER A 131 49.82 23.79 17.12
N PRO A 132 49.15 24.62 17.95
CA PRO A 132 47.71 24.91 17.91
C PRO A 132 47.32 26.27 17.28
N TRP A 133 46.00 26.55 17.35
CA TRP A 133 45.29 27.85 17.20
C TRP A 133 44.85 28.29 15.79
N ARG A 134 43.54 28.43 15.58
CA ARG A 134 42.88 29.76 15.56
C ARG A 134 41.35 29.65 15.53
N LYS A 135 40.72 30.34 16.48
CA LYS A 135 39.31 30.75 16.44
C LYS A 135 39.10 31.78 15.33
N ARG A 136 37.93 31.74 14.70
CA ARG A 136 37.07 32.91 14.48
C ARG A 136 35.63 32.46 14.53
#